data_AF-A0A819HSJ7-F1
#
_entry.id   AF-A0A819HSJ7-F1
#
_cell.length_a   1.000
_cell.length_b   1.000
_cell.length_c   1.000
_cell.angle_alpha   90.00
_cell.angle_beta   90.00
_cell.angle_gamma   90.00
#
_symmetry.space_group_name_H-M   'P 1'
#
loop_
_entity.id
_entity.type
_entity.pdbx_description
1 polymer ?
#
loop_
_entity_poly.entity_id
_entity_poly.type
_entity_poly.pdbx_seq_one_letter_code
_entity_poly.pdbx_strand_id
1 'polypeptide(L)'
;KIGRHTPEHAKAVAVANVLPKLLQLYMRTDLSEDLQTKSKKALKNILQKCVYLPVLAPLLHEASPNILKHVVAQFSKVLPHDAKARRLFVTSGGLKKIQEIKTEEGSPLAEYINIINSCFPEEVVNYNRNNFADNR
;
A
#
# COMPACT_ATOMS: atom_id res chain seq x y z
N LYS A 1 -8.42 30.48 9.03
CA LYS A 1 -9.24 29.34 9.53
C LYS A 1 -8.69 28.06 8.88
N ILE A 2 -7.92 27.30 9.64
CA ILE A 2 -7.15 26.13 9.22
C ILE A 2 -8.04 24.88 9.35
N GLY A 3 -7.97 23.98 8.36
CA GLY A 3 -8.07 22.55 8.60
C GLY A 3 -9.47 21.93 8.74
N ARG A 4 -10.37 22.11 7.78
CA ARG A 4 -11.42 21.12 7.54
C ARG A 4 -10.91 20.16 6.46
N HIS A 5 -10.34 19.05 6.92
CA HIS A 5 -9.74 17.99 6.11
C HIS A 5 -10.83 17.21 5.37
N THR A 6 -11.16 17.63 4.16
CA THR A 6 -11.98 16.84 3.23
C THR A 6 -11.08 15.79 2.54
N PRO A 7 -11.54 14.53 2.35
CA PRO A 7 -10.78 13.47 1.66
C PRO A 7 -10.32 13.83 0.23
N GLU A 8 -10.89 14.88 -0.35
CA GLU A 8 -10.47 15.44 -1.65
C GLU A 8 -9.06 16.04 -1.64
N HIS A 9 -8.59 16.59 -0.51
CA HIS A 9 -7.22 17.11 -0.39
C HIS A 9 -6.16 16.00 -0.33
N ALA A 10 -6.49 14.81 0.17
CA ALA A 10 -5.56 13.69 0.17
C ALA A 10 -5.22 13.24 -1.26
N LYS A 11 -6.17 13.37 -2.20
CA LYS A 11 -5.97 13.08 -3.62
C LYS A 11 -5.05 14.11 -4.28
N ALA A 12 -5.25 15.40 -4.02
CA ALA A 12 -4.39 16.46 -4.57
C ALA A 12 -2.93 16.36 -4.07
N VAL A 13 -2.72 16.03 -2.78
CA VAL A 13 -1.37 15.83 -2.21
C VAL A 13 -0.73 14.53 -2.71
N ALA A 14 -1.52 13.47 -2.91
CA ALA A 14 -1.04 12.23 -3.51
C ALA A 14 -0.65 12.39 -4.99
N VAL A 15 -1.37 13.23 -5.74
CA VAL A 15 -1.08 13.58 -7.14
C VAL A 15 0.11 14.57 -7.25
N ALA A 16 0.41 15.33 -6.21
CA ALA A 16 1.49 16.32 -6.18
C ALA A 16 2.92 15.74 -6.01
N ASN A 17 3.18 14.47 -6.36
CA ASN A 17 4.51 13.84 -6.28
C ASN A 17 5.17 13.83 -4.88
N VAL A 18 4.40 14.07 -3.82
CA VAL A 18 4.95 14.13 -2.45
C VAL A 18 5.36 12.75 -1.95
N LEU A 19 4.59 11.71 -2.27
CA LEU A 19 4.87 10.31 -1.90
C LEU A 19 6.21 9.77 -2.45
N PRO A 20 6.49 9.82 -3.77
CA PRO A 20 7.78 9.36 -4.30
C PRO A 20 8.96 10.20 -3.78
N LYS A 21 8.76 11.51 -3.54
CA LYS A 21 9.80 12.36 -2.97
C LYS A 21 10.11 12.01 -1.51
N LEU A 22 9.08 11.73 -0.70
CA LEU A 22 9.24 11.25 0.68
C LEU A 22 9.88 9.86 0.73
N LEU A 23 9.56 8.97 -0.22
CA LEU A 23 10.20 7.67 -0.34
C LEU A 23 11.69 7.83 -0.67
N GLN A 24 12.06 8.67 -1.64
CA GLN A 24 13.46 8.95 -1.95
C GLN A 24 14.22 9.56 -0.77
N LEU A 25 13.61 10.49 -0.04
CA LEU A 25 14.21 11.06 1.18
C LEU A 25 14.41 10.01 2.28
N TYR A 26 13.52 9.03 2.38
CA TYR A 26 13.68 7.91 3.30
C TYR A 26 14.76 6.91 2.83
N MET A 27 14.91 6.68 1.53
CA MET A 27 15.90 5.74 0.98
C MET A 27 17.32 6.31 0.91
N ARG A 28 17.48 7.64 1.00
CA ARG A 28 18.80 8.27 1.09
C ARG A 28 19.40 8.08 2.49
N THR A 29 20.35 7.16 2.59
CA THR A 29 21.14 6.89 3.79
C THR A 29 22.11 8.04 4.14
N ASP A 30 22.39 8.94 3.20
CA ASP A 30 23.20 10.15 3.41
C ASP A 30 22.51 11.25 4.24
N LEU A 31 21.21 11.10 4.51
CA LEU A 31 20.43 12.08 5.26
C LEU A 31 20.41 11.76 6.75
N SER A 32 20.39 12.81 7.56
CA SER A 32 20.35 12.72 9.02
C SER A 32 19.17 11.84 9.51
N GLU A 33 19.41 11.05 10.56
CA GLU A 33 18.43 10.09 11.11
C GLU A 33 17.09 10.74 11.47
N ASP A 34 17.11 12.00 11.95
CA ASP A 34 15.92 12.79 12.25
C ASP A 34 15.08 13.07 11.00
N LEU A 35 15.72 13.36 9.87
CA LEU A 35 15.06 13.63 8.59
C LEU A 35 14.45 12.34 8.01
N GLN A 36 15.13 11.21 8.13
CA GLN A 36 14.58 9.89 7.74
C GLN A 36 13.36 9.53 8.59
N THR A 37 13.42 9.75 9.90
CA THR A 37 12.33 9.45 10.83
C THR A 37 11.11 10.34 10.60
N LYS A 38 11.33 11.64 10.35
CA LYS A 38 10.26 12.59 9.97
C LYS A 38 9.64 12.23 8.63
N SER A 39 10.45 11.89 7.62
CA SER A 39 9.97 11.47 6.30
C SER A 39 9.13 10.20 6.37
N LYS A 40 9.57 9.20 7.14
CA LYS A 40 8.80 7.98 7.42
C LYS A 40 7.49 8.27 8.13
N LYS A 41 7.49 9.16 9.13
CA LYS A 41 6.27 9.54 9.86
C LYS A 41 5.27 10.28 8.96
N ALA A 42 5.75 11.19 8.13
CA ALA A 42 4.93 11.89 7.14
C ALA A 42 4.34 10.92 6.11
N LEU A 43 5.16 10.00 5.56
CA LEU A 43 4.71 8.96 4.65
C LEU A 43 3.61 8.11 5.28
N LYS A 44 3.80 7.63 6.52
CA LYS A 44 2.79 6.85 7.26
C LYS A 44 1.49 7.63 7.44
N ASN A 45 1.56 8.91 7.79
CA ASN A 45 0.38 9.74 8.02
C ASN A 45 -0.40 9.99 6.71
N ILE A 46 0.32 10.19 5.61
CA ILE A 46 -0.29 10.33 4.27
C ILE A 46 -0.91 9.01 3.83
N LEU A 47 -0.20 7.88 4.00
CA LEU A 47 -0.72 6.54 3.71
C LEU A 47 -2.03 6.28 4.46
N GLN A 48 -2.09 6.62 5.75
CA GLN A 48 -3.30 6.46 6.56
C GLN A 48 -4.50 7.28 6.11
N LYS A 49 -4.27 8.33 5.32
CA LYS A 49 -5.29 9.23 4.78
C LYS A 49 -5.53 9.02 3.28
N CYS A 50 -4.74 8.16 2.65
CA CYS A 50 -4.75 7.98 1.20
C CYS A 50 -5.82 6.98 0.80
N VAL A 51 -6.89 7.49 0.19
CA VAL A 51 -7.97 6.69 -0.39
C VAL A 51 -7.71 6.33 -1.86
N TYR A 52 -6.70 6.94 -2.48
CA TYR A 52 -6.39 6.75 -3.90
C TYR A 52 -5.31 5.68 -4.08
N LEU A 53 -5.72 4.43 -4.17
CA LEU A 53 -4.84 3.26 -4.31
C LEU A 53 -3.82 3.30 -5.48
N PRO A 54 -4.07 3.93 -6.64
CA PRO A 54 -3.10 3.94 -7.75
C PRO A 54 -1.77 4.57 -7.40
N VAL A 55 -1.73 5.54 -6.48
CA VAL A 55 -0.46 6.14 -6.01
C VAL A 55 0.28 5.24 -5.03
N LEU A 56 -0.39 4.22 -4.48
CA LEU A 56 0.19 3.25 -3.56
C LEU A 56 0.76 2.02 -4.28
N ALA A 57 0.32 1.78 -5.52
CA ALA A 57 0.84 0.70 -6.36
C ALA A 57 2.37 0.75 -6.53
N PRO A 58 3.01 1.87 -6.94
CA PRO A 58 4.48 1.91 -7.08
C PRO A 58 5.20 1.69 -5.73
N LEU A 59 4.63 2.19 -4.63
CA LEU A 59 5.15 1.95 -3.28
C LEU A 59 5.13 0.47 -2.90
N LEU A 60 4.19 -0.33 -3.42
CA LEU A 60 4.14 -1.77 -3.18
C LEU A 60 5.35 -2.50 -3.78
N HIS A 61 5.95 -1.96 -4.83
CA HIS A 61 7.13 -2.51 -5.51
C HIS A 61 8.44 -1.92 -4.97
N GLU A 62 8.47 -0.63 -4.68
CA GLU A 62 9.70 0.09 -4.30
C GLU A 62 9.94 0.15 -2.79
N ALA A 63 8.91 -0.05 -1.96
CA ALA A 63 9.03 0.20 -0.53
C ALA A 63 9.63 -0.99 0.24
N SER A 64 10.45 -0.66 1.23
CA SER A 64 11.05 -1.60 2.18
C SER A 64 9.96 -2.30 3.02
N PRO A 65 10.25 -3.49 3.60
CA PRO A 65 9.26 -4.29 4.35
C PRO A 65 8.58 -3.52 5.49
N ASN A 66 9.29 -2.57 6.10
CA ASN A 66 8.78 -1.67 7.13
C ASN A 66 7.65 -0.75 6.66
N ILE A 67 7.66 -0.33 5.40
CA ILE A 67 6.64 0.52 4.78
C ILE A 67 5.58 -0.34 4.12
N LEU A 68 5.98 -1.45 3.50
CA LEU A 68 5.07 -2.43 2.88
C LEU A 68 3.95 -2.84 3.84
N LYS A 69 4.27 -3.15 5.10
CA LYS A 69 3.24 -3.51 6.10
C LYS A 69 2.17 -2.42 6.30
N HIS A 70 2.57 -1.15 6.22
CA HIS A 70 1.65 -0.02 6.40
C HIS A 70 0.80 0.22 5.15
N VAL A 71 1.37 -0.05 3.98
CA VAL A 71 0.67 -0.01 2.70
C VAL A 71 -0.39 -1.12 2.65
N VAL A 72 -0.02 -2.36 2.96
CA VAL A 72 -0.95 -3.51 3.00
C VAL A 72 -2.06 -3.29 4.03
N ALA A 73 -1.73 -2.76 5.22
CA ALA A 73 -2.71 -2.40 6.24
C ALA A 73 -3.71 -1.32 5.80
N GLN A 74 -3.37 -0.48 4.81
CA GLN A 74 -4.31 0.48 4.25
C GLN A 74 -5.18 -0.14 3.17
N PHE A 75 -4.60 -1.00 2.32
CA PHE A 75 -5.37 -1.78 1.37
C PHE A 75 -6.46 -2.61 2.07
N SER A 76 -6.14 -3.28 3.18
CA SER A 76 -7.11 -4.07 3.95
C SER A 76 -8.26 -3.23 4.52
N LYS A 77 -8.08 -1.92 4.70
CA LYS A 77 -9.12 -1.00 5.17
C LYS A 77 -9.93 -0.38 4.02
N VAL A 78 -9.29 -0.05 2.89
CA VAL A 78 -9.96 0.64 1.78
C VAL A 78 -10.73 -0.33 0.88
N LEU A 79 -10.13 -1.49 0.55
CA LEU A 79 -10.73 -2.47 -0.37
C LEU A 79 -12.12 -2.99 0.05
N PRO A 80 -12.41 -3.31 1.32
CA PRO A 80 -13.75 -3.78 1.70
C PRO A 80 -14.84 -2.72 1.50
N HIS A 81 -14.49 -1.43 1.52
CA HIS A 81 -15.45 -0.32 1.42
C HIS A 81 -15.49 0.33 0.03
N ASP A 82 -14.55 0.02 -0.87
CA ASP A 82 -14.44 0.67 -2.18
C ASP A 82 -14.26 -0.35 -3.32
N ALA A 83 -15.35 -0.62 -4.04
CA ALA A 83 -15.37 -1.56 -5.16
C ALA A 83 -14.53 -1.09 -6.36
N LYS A 84 -14.39 0.22 -6.56
CA LYS A 84 -13.58 0.78 -7.65
C LYS A 84 -12.10 0.58 -7.36
N ALA A 85 -11.70 0.83 -6.12
CA ALA A 85 -10.39 0.51 -5.57
C ALA A 85 -10.04 -0.98 -5.74
N ARG A 86 -10.98 -1.90 -5.46
CA ARG A 86 -10.78 -3.35 -5.68
C ARG A 86 -10.42 -3.68 -7.12
N ARG A 87 -11.17 -3.15 -8.09
CA ARG A 87 -10.89 -3.36 -9.51
C ARG A 87 -9.51 -2.83 -9.89
N LEU A 88 -9.22 -1.57 -9.52
CA LEU A 88 -7.94 -0.94 -9.82
C LEU A 88 -6.76 -1.70 -9.21
N PHE A 89 -6.92 -2.24 -8.00
CA PHE A 89 -5.89 -3.00 -7.30
C PHE A 89 -5.53 -4.31 -8.01
N VAL A 90 -6.51 -5.00 -8.59
CA VAL A 90 -6.26 -6.20 -9.40
C VAL A 90 -5.61 -5.82 -10.73
N THR A 91 -6.15 -4.80 -11.42
CA THR A 91 -5.61 -4.34 -12.71
C THR A 91 -4.18 -3.80 -12.60
N SER A 92 -3.81 -3.19 -11.47
CA SER A 92 -2.46 -2.69 -11.23
C SER A 92 -1.46 -3.79 -10.83
N GLY A 93 -1.88 -5.05 -10.74
CA GLY A 93 -1.04 -6.14 -10.24
C GLY A 93 -0.81 -6.11 -8.72
N GLY A 94 -1.58 -5.33 -7.96
CA GLY A 94 -1.46 -5.24 -6.51
C GLY A 94 -1.84 -6.56 -5.83
N LEU A 95 -2.92 -7.22 -6.27
CA LEU A 95 -3.33 -8.52 -5.73
C LEU A 95 -2.26 -9.59 -5.98
N LYS A 96 -1.66 -9.57 -7.18
CA LYS A 96 -0.53 -10.40 -7.55
C LYS A 96 0.60 -10.21 -6.52
N LYS A 97 1.05 -8.97 -6.33
CA LYS A 97 2.13 -8.64 -5.39
C LYS A 97 1.85 -9.06 -3.94
N ILE A 98 0.59 -8.97 -3.48
CA ILE A 98 0.20 -9.44 -2.14
C ILE A 98 0.49 -10.93 -1.95
N GLN A 99 0.24 -11.77 -2.96
CA GLN A 99 0.51 -13.20 -2.85
C GLN A 99 2.03 -13.51 -2.82
N GLU A 100 2.88 -12.61 -3.32
CA GLU A 100 4.35 -12.75 -3.24
C GLU A 100 4.91 -12.46 -1.85
N ILE A 101 4.16 -11.74 -1.00
CA ILE A 101 4.62 -11.33 0.31
C ILE A 101 4.63 -12.56 1.22
N LYS A 102 5.82 -13.03 1.57
CA LYS A 102 6.00 -14.04 2.60
C LYS A 102 5.74 -13.43 3.97
N THR A 103 4.74 -13.95 4.66
CA THR A 103 4.37 -13.54 6.02
C THR A 103 4.36 -14.75 6.93
N GLU A 104 4.75 -14.56 8.18
CA GLU A 104 4.59 -15.58 9.22
C GLU A 104 3.11 -15.70 9.60
N GLU A 105 2.64 -16.93 9.77
CA GLU A 105 1.27 -17.22 10.20
C GLU A 105 1.01 -16.62 11.58
N GLY A 106 -0.11 -15.90 11.73
CA GLY A 106 -0.43 -15.14 12.96
C GLY A 106 0.23 -13.76 13.05
N SER A 107 1.05 -13.35 12.08
CA SER A 107 1.55 -11.98 12.03
C SER A 107 0.45 -10.99 11.60
N PRO A 108 0.50 -9.72 12.04
CA PRO A 108 -0.50 -8.71 11.64
C PRO A 108 -0.51 -8.49 10.12
N LEU A 109 0.60 -8.77 9.44
CA LEU A 109 0.67 -8.66 7.98
C LEU A 109 -0.13 -9.77 7.31
N ALA A 110 -0.07 -11.01 7.82
CA ALA A 110 -0.88 -12.12 7.35
C ALA A 110 -2.38 -11.83 7.52
N GLU A 111 -2.79 -11.24 8.65
CA GLU A 111 -4.19 -10.82 8.85
C GLU A 111 -4.65 -9.79 7.83
N TYR A 112 -3.82 -8.78 7.53
CA TYR A 112 -4.16 -7.79 6.50
C TYR A 112 -4.29 -8.43 5.12
N ILE A 113 -3.41 -9.36 4.77
CA ILE A 113 -3.49 -10.12 3.51
C ILE A 113 -4.78 -10.93 3.46
N ASN A 114 -5.17 -11.58 4.56
CA ASN A 114 -6.40 -12.36 4.63
C ASN A 114 -7.64 -11.48 4.40
N ILE A 115 -7.70 -10.29 5.03
CA ILE A 115 -8.79 -9.32 4.80
C ILE A 115 -8.85 -8.89 3.33
N ILE A 116 -7.69 -8.63 2.71
CA ILE A 116 -7.60 -8.27 1.30
C ILE A 116 -8.10 -9.42 0.43
N ASN A 117 -7.67 -10.66 0.69
CA ASN A 117 -8.09 -11.83 -0.07
C ASN A 117 -9.61 -12.05 0.04
N SER A 118 -10.20 -11.88 1.22
CA SER A 118 -11.65 -11.96 1.44
C SER A 118 -12.47 -10.89 0.68
N CYS A 119 -11.82 -9.86 0.14
CA CYS A 119 -12.47 -8.86 -0.71
C CYS A 119 -12.69 -9.34 -2.16
N PHE A 120 -12.07 -10.45 -2.54
CA PHE A 120 -12.09 -11.05 -3.88
C PHE A 120 -12.56 -12.51 -3.82
N PRO A 121 -13.17 -13.03 -4.89
CA PRO A 121 -13.53 -14.44 -4.95
C PRO A 121 -12.27 -15.31 -4.93
N GLU A 122 -12.37 -16.48 -4.29
CA GLU A 122 -11.26 -17.42 -4.11
C GLU A 122 -10.62 -17.81 -5.44
N GLU A 123 -11.42 -17.96 -6.50
CA GLU A 123 -10.93 -18.27 -7.85
C GLU A 123 -9.96 -17.21 -8.38
N VAL A 124 -10.21 -15.92 -8.12
CA VAL A 124 -9.32 -14.83 -8.55
C VAL A 124 -8.03 -14.85 -7.73
N VAL A 125 -8.13 -15.09 -6.41
CA VAL A 125 -6.97 -15.19 -5.53
C VAL A 125 -6.11 -16.39 -5.92
N ASN A 126 -6.73 -17.54 -6.13
CA ASN A 126 -6.08 -18.80 -6.49
C ASN A 126 -5.50 -18.74 -7.91
N TYR A 127 -6.18 -18.11 -8.87
CA TYR A 127 -5.64 -17.87 -10.21
C TYR A 127 -4.36 -17.04 -10.14
N ASN A 128 -4.36 -15.95 -9.37
CA ASN A 128 -3.16 -15.13 -9.17
C ASN A 128 -2.06 -15.95 -8.48
N ARG A 129 -2.40 -16.76 -7.46
CA ARG A 129 -1.47 -17.64 -6.74
C ARG A 129 -0.84 -18.72 -7.62
N ASN A 130 -1.63 -19.36 -8.48
CA ASN A 130 -1.18 -20.44 -9.38
C ASN A 130 -0.41 -19.91 -10.60
N ASN A 131 -0.76 -18.72 -11.12
CA ASN A 131 0.06 -18.05 -12.13
C ASN A 131 1.48 -17.72 -11.64
N PHE A 132 1.73 -17.69 -10.33
CA PHE A 132 3.08 -17.63 -9.79
C PHE A 132 3.76 -18.99 -9.70
N ALA A 133 3.01 -20.05 -9.44
CA ALA A 133 3.55 -21.39 -9.29
C ALA A 133 4.03 -21.98 -10.64
N ASP A 134 3.43 -21.55 -11.75
CA ASP A 134 3.74 -22.04 -13.10
C ASP A 134 5.02 -21.44 -13.71
N ASN A 135 5.55 -20.34 -13.15
CA ASN A 135 6.69 -19.62 -13.74
C ASN A 135 8.01 -19.82 -12.96
N ARG A 136 8.23 -21.01 -12.38
CA ARG A 136 9.44 -21.36 -11.62
C ARG A 136 10.09 -22.65 -12.07
#